data_AF-A0A3A4K9P3-F1
#
_entry.id   AF-A0A3A4K9P3-F1
#
_cell.length_a   1.000
_cell.length_b   1.000
_cell.length_c   1.000
_cell.angle_alpha   90.00
_cell.angle_beta   90.00
_cell.angle_gamma   90.00
#
_symmetry.space_group_name_H-M   'P 1'
#
loop_
_entity.id
_entity.type
_entity.pdbx_description
1 polymer ?
#
loop_
_entity_poly.entity_id
_entity_poly.type
_entity_poly.pdbx_seq_one_letter_code
_entity_poly.pdbx_strand_id
1 'polypeptide(L)'
;MPRVVIDRDRCKGCGLCVGACPKNTLALSKDINVKGYFYAEQVHPENCIGCRMCATICPDVAIEVFKPNKEGVEERIYTRPESLTANNTHYCPGCTHGVVHRLVAESLDELGLRERTVGIAPVGCAVLAYNYFNCDFQEAAHGRAPAFATGIKRVRPEIIVFTYQGDGDLASIGGNEIIHAANRGEKFTVIFVNNAVYGMTGGQMAPTTLPKQVTTTSPGGRDVEKTGWPMRVAEMLATQRTPGYIARVAVHRPKFVKAAKQAIKKAFTYQNEGKCFSFVEVLSTCPTNWGLPPLKALDWLEENMIPYYPLGEFKTPDAA
;
A
#
# COMPACT_ATOMS: atom_id res chain seq x y z
N MET A 1 21.26 -9.40 -22.68
CA MET A 1 19.86 -9.01 -22.96
C MET A 1 19.15 -8.75 -21.64
N PRO A 2 18.11 -7.90 -21.58
CA PRO A 2 17.35 -7.74 -20.35
C PRO A 2 16.68 -9.05 -19.93
N ARG A 3 16.64 -9.34 -18.63
CA ARG A 3 16.00 -10.56 -18.09
C ARG A 3 15.33 -10.31 -16.75
N VAL A 4 14.44 -11.22 -16.39
CA VAL A 4 13.67 -11.17 -15.14
C VAL A 4 13.96 -12.43 -14.34
N VAL A 5 14.29 -12.28 -13.06
CA VAL A 5 14.44 -13.41 -12.13
C VAL A 5 13.26 -13.39 -11.18
N ILE A 6 12.63 -14.55 -11.00
CA ILE A 6 11.47 -14.70 -10.12
C ILE A 6 11.83 -15.66 -9.00
N ASP A 7 11.72 -15.18 -7.76
CA ASP A 7 11.81 -15.98 -6.55
C ASP A 7 10.57 -16.89 -6.48
N ARG A 8 10.78 -18.15 -6.88
CA ARG A 8 9.75 -19.19 -6.95
C ARG A 8 9.04 -19.36 -5.61
N ASP A 9 9.77 -19.38 -4.51
CA ASP A 9 9.21 -19.70 -3.20
C ASP A 9 8.54 -18.51 -2.54
N ARG A 10 8.87 -17.28 -2.95
CA ARG A 10 8.17 -16.06 -2.54
C ARG A 10 6.89 -15.80 -3.34
N CYS A 11 6.90 -16.10 -4.64
CA CYS A 11 5.79 -15.83 -5.55
C CYS A 11 4.50 -16.55 -5.11
N LYS A 12 3.37 -15.83 -5.12
CA LYS A 12 2.04 -16.39 -4.80
C LYS A 12 1.14 -16.59 -6.03
N GLY A 13 1.72 -16.56 -7.23
CA GLY A 13 0.97 -16.92 -8.45
C GLY A 13 -0.20 -16.01 -8.81
N CYS A 14 -0.21 -14.74 -8.36
CA CYS A 14 -1.35 -13.85 -8.55
C CYS A 14 -1.57 -13.34 -9.99
N GLY A 15 -0.63 -13.57 -10.90
CA GLY A 15 -0.73 -13.15 -12.31
C GLY A 15 -0.63 -11.65 -12.58
N LEU A 16 -0.46 -10.79 -11.56
CA LEU A 16 -0.41 -9.33 -11.75
C LEU A 16 0.77 -8.90 -12.64
N CYS A 17 1.94 -9.53 -12.45
CA CYS A 17 3.12 -9.26 -13.27
C CYS A 17 2.95 -9.70 -14.73
N VAL A 18 2.19 -10.77 -14.98
CA VAL A 18 1.82 -11.24 -16.31
C VAL A 18 0.94 -10.19 -17.00
N GLY A 19 -0.14 -9.76 -16.34
CA GLY A 19 -1.05 -8.74 -16.88
C GLY A 19 -0.39 -7.36 -17.08
N ALA A 20 0.68 -7.06 -16.32
CA ALA A 20 1.41 -5.79 -16.46
C ALA A 20 2.54 -5.82 -17.51
N CYS A 21 2.89 -6.97 -18.08
CA CYS A 21 4.00 -7.07 -19.03
C CYS A 21 3.55 -6.63 -20.43
N PRO A 22 4.07 -5.52 -21.00
CA PRO A 22 3.64 -5.03 -22.31
C PRO A 22 4.16 -5.86 -23.49
N LYS A 23 5.05 -6.82 -23.21
CA LYS A 23 5.71 -7.68 -24.19
C LYS A 23 5.36 -9.16 -24.00
N ASN A 24 4.39 -9.45 -23.13
CA ASN A 24 3.92 -10.81 -22.85
C ASN A 24 5.06 -11.79 -22.53
N THR A 25 6.09 -11.33 -21.81
CA THR A 25 7.28 -12.16 -21.53
C THR A 25 7.12 -13.13 -20.37
N LEU A 26 6.01 -13.03 -19.64
CA LEU A 26 5.76 -13.76 -18.40
C LEU A 26 4.49 -14.59 -18.53
N ALA A 27 4.46 -15.75 -17.91
CA ALA A 27 3.27 -16.58 -17.74
C ALA A 27 3.24 -17.17 -16.31
N LEU A 28 2.12 -17.77 -15.92
CA LEU A 28 2.08 -18.64 -14.74
C LEU A 28 2.60 -20.03 -15.13
N SER A 29 3.44 -20.60 -14.27
CA SER A 29 4.05 -21.91 -14.44
C SER A 29 3.00 -23.01 -14.45
N LYS A 30 3.35 -24.16 -15.05
CA LYS A 30 2.58 -25.41 -14.91
C LYS A 30 2.88 -26.15 -13.60
N ASP A 31 4.02 -25.86 -12.99
CA ASP A 31 4.45 -26.44 -11.72
C ASP A 31 4.01 -25.58 -10.53
N ILE A 32 3.78 -26.21 -9.39
CA ILE A 32 3.52 -25.51 -8.12
C ILE A 32 4.82 -25.31 -7.33
N ASN A 33 4.90 -24.24 -6.55
CA ASN A 33 5.98 -24.04 -5.57
C ASN A 33 5.65 -24.70 -4.22
N VAL A 34 6.55 -24.55 -3.24
CA VAL A 34 6.38 -25.11 -1.89
C VAL A 34 5.17 -24.59 -1.12
N LYS A 35 4.53 -23.52 -1.60
CA LYS A 35 3.30 -22.92 -1.04
C LYS A 35 2.03 -23.35 -1.78
N GLY A 36 2.15 -24.20 -2.81
CA GLY A 36 1.02 -24.66 -3.61
C GLY A 36 0.55 -23.67 -4.69
N TYR A 37 1.35 -22.65 -5.04
CA TYR A 37 0.99 -21.69 -6.08
C TYR A 37 1.71 -21.99 -7.41
N PHE A 38 0.98 -21.83 -8.51
CA PHE A 38 1.57 -21.69 -9.85
C PHE A 38 2.29 -20.33 -9.93
N TYR A 39 3.60 -20.33 -9.78
CA TYR A 39 4.40 -19.10 -9.70
C TYR A 39 4.55 -18.45 -11.08
N ALA A 40 4.96 -17.20 -11.13
CA ALA A 40 5.25 -16.54 -12.41
C ALA A 40 6.62 -16.98 -12.94
N GLU A 41 6.75 -17.17 -14.24
CA GLU A 41 8.00 -17.52 -14.93
C GLU A 41 8.19 -16.68 -16.19
N GLN A 42 9.45 -16.51 -16.61
CA GLN A 42 9.77 -15.81 -17.85
C GLN A 42 9.79 -16.80 -19.02
N VAL A 43 8.74 -16.77 -19.86
CA VAL A 43 8.54 -17.71 -20.98
C VAL A 43 9.07 -17.20 -22.33
N HIS A 44 9.19 -15.87 -22.50
CA HIS A 44 9.70 -15.24 -23.72
C HIS A 44 10.80 -14.21 -23.39
N PRO A 45 11.98 -14.67 -22.92
CA PRO A 45 13.07 -13.77 -22.50
C PRO A 45 13.58 -12.85 -23.60
N GLU A 46 13.55 -13.28 -24.86
CA GLU A 46 13.94 -12.53 -26.06
C GLU A 46 13.13 -11.25 -26.27
N ASN A 47 11.88 -11.22 -25.79
CA ASN A 47 10.99 -10.06 -25.91
C ASN A 47 11.16 -9.05 -24.77
N CYS A 48 12.01 -9.34 -23.78
CA CYS A 48 12.14 -8.52 -22.59
C CYS A 48 12.87 -7.21 -22.86
N ILE A 49 12.21 -6.10 -22.56
CA ILE A 49 12.76 -4.74 -22.73
C ILE A 49 13.32 -4.14 -21.42
N GLY A 50 13.26 -4.89 -20.31
CA GLY A 50 13.74 -4.42 -19.00
C GLY A 50 12.98 -3.20 -18.45
N CYS A 51 11.68 -3.07 -18.73
CA CYS A 51 10.89 -1.90 -18.32
C CYS A 51 10.50 -1.87 -16.83
N ARG A 52 10.70 -2.98 -16.11
CA ARG A 52 10.41 -3.17 -14.67
C ARG A 52 8.92 -3.16 -14.27
N MET A 53 7.97 -3.07 -15.21
CA MET A 53 6.53 -3.05 -14.88
C MET A 53 6.06 -4.26 -14.07
N CYS A 54 6.60 -5.45 -14.38
CA CYS A 54 6.34 -6.69 -13.64
C CYS A 54 6.75 -6.59 -12.17
N ALA A 55 7.94 -6.06 -11.90
CA ALA A 55 8.47 -5.92 -10.56
C ALA A 55 7.75 -4.79 -9.79
N THR A 56 7.46 -3.68 -10.47
CA THR A 56 6.67 -2.56 -9.93
C THR A 56 5.29 -2.99 -9.44
N ILE A 57 4.61 -3.91 -10.11
CA ILE A 57 3.29 -4.38 -9.68
C ILE A 57 3.33 -5.60 -8.74
N CYS A 58 4.50 -6.23 -8.56
CA CYS A 58 4.61 -7.44 -7.74
C CYS A 58 4.37 -7.15 -6.26
N PRO A 59 3.28 -7.66 -5.64
CA PRO A 59 3.01 -7.40 -4.22
C PRO A 59 3.96 -8.15 -3.30
N ASP A 60 4.48 -9.30 -3.73
CA ASP A 60 5.38 -10.11 -2.90
C ASP A 60 6.85 -9.68 -3.02
N VAL A 61 7.17 -8.74 -3.92
CA VAL A 61 8.55 -8.31 -4.24
C VAL A 61 9.44 -9.52 -4.59
N ALA A 62 8.87 -10.43 -5.39
CA ALA A 62 9.50 -11.68 -5.81
C ALA A 62 10.28 -11.56 -7.12
N ILE A 63 10.45 -10.35 -7.65
CA ILE A 63 10.96 -10.13 -9.00
C ILE A 63 12.16 -9.20 -8.96
N GLU A 64 13.28 -9.66 -9.50
CA GLU A 64 14.43 -8.83 -9.84
C GLU A 64 14.50 -8.64 -11.36
N VAL A 65 15.03 -7.49 -11.78
CA VAL A 65 15.14 -7.14 -13.20
C VAL A 65 16.57 -6.74 -13.51
N PHE A 66 17.12 -7.36 -14.54
CA PHE A 66 18.48 -7.14 -15.01
C PHE A 66 18.44 -6.52 -16.40
N LYS A 67 19.34 -5.56 -16.66
CA LYS A 67 19.50 -4.91 -17.97
C LYS A 67 20.97 -4.58 -18.20
N PRO A 68 21.52 -4.87 -19.40
CA PRO A 68 22.88 -4.43 -19.74
C PRO A 68 23.01 -2.91 -19.69
N ASN A 69 24.09 -2.41 -19.09
CA ASN A 69 24.48 -1.01 -19.12
C ASN A 69 25.06 -0.64 -20.52
N LYS A 70 25.53 0.60 -20.69
CA LYS A 70 26.11 1.08 -21.96
C LYS A 70 27.37 0.31 -22.40
N GLU A 71 28.06 -0.33 -21.46
CA GLU A 71 29.29 -1.11 -21.66
C GLU A 71 29.00 -2.61 -21.87
N GLY A 72 27.73 -3.01 -21.87
CA GLY A 72 27.31 -4.40 -22.03
C GLY A 72 27.34 -5.23 -20.74
N VAL A 73 27.69 -4.63 -19.60
CA VAL A 73 27.71 -5.29 -18.29
C VAL A 73 26.29 -5.42 -17.75
N GLU A 74 25.89 -6.62 -17.33
CA GLU A 74 24.57 -6.86 -16.75
C GLU A 74 24.42 -6.17 -15.39
N GLU A 75 23.44 -5.28 -15.27
CA GLU A 75 23.16 -4.54 -14.05
C GLU A 75 21.77 -4.89 -13.50
N ARG A 76 21.68 -5.07 -12.18
CA ARG A 76 20.40 -5.23 -11.48
C ARG A 76 19.74 -3.86 -11.32
N ILE A 77 18.74 -3.57 -12.14
CA ILE A 77 18.04 -2.27 -12.20
C ILE A 77 16.80 -2.18 -11.29
N TYR A 78 16.48 -3.27 -10.60
CA TYR A 78 15.44 -3.35 -9.59
C TYR A 78 15.75 -4.46 -8.59
N THR A 79 15.70 -4.11 -7.30
CA THR A 79 15.96 -5.01 -6.18
C THR A 79 14.94 -4.79 -5.07
N ARG A 80 14.81 -5.78 -4.17
CA ARG A 80 14.06 -5.63 -2.93
C ARG A 80 14.69 -4.53 -2.05
N PRO A 81 13.88 -3.65 -1.43
CA PRO A 81 14.35 -2.64 -0.47
C PRO A 81 14.99 -3.27 0.77
N GLU A 82 16.00 -2.62 1.34
CA GLU A 82 16.68 -3.02 2.58
C GLU A 82 15.80 -2.77 3.81
N SER A 83 14.88 -1.79 3.72
CA SER A 83 13.82 -1.55 4.71
C SER A 83 12.78 -2.68 4.80
N LEU A 84 12.87 -3.74 4.00
CA LEU A 84 12.08 -4.95 4.16
C LEU A 84 12.94 -6.13 4.62
N THR A 85 12.41 -6.94 5.55
CA THR A 85 13.06 -8.19 5.99
C THR A 85 13.02 -9.26 4.90
N ALA A 86 13.69 -10.39 5.10
CA ALA A 86 13.59 -11.55 4.21
C ALA A 86 12.25 -12.31 4.35
N ASN A 87 11.38 -11.95 5.30
CA ASN A 87 10.17 -12.71 5.56
C ASN A 87 9.18 -12.66 4.37
N ASN A 88 8.40 -13.73 4.25
CA ASN A 88 7.27 -13.79 3.33
C ASN A 88 6.04 -13.15 3.98
N THR A 89 5.32 -12.32 3.23
CA THR A 89 4.10 -11.71 3.74
C THR A 89 2.97 -12.73 3.80
N HIS A 90 2.07 -12.59 4.77
CA HIS A 90 0.88 -13.44 4.87
C HIS A 90 -0.27 -12.99 3.95
N TYR A 91 -0.13 -11.83 3.29
CA TYR A 91 -1.18 -11.26 2.44
C TYR A 91 -1.61 -12.23 1.34
N CYS A 92 -2.91 -12.18 0.99
CA CYS A 92 -3.49 -13.02 -0.05
C CYS A 92 -2.83 -12.79 -1.43
N PRO A 93 -2.81 -13.78 -2.33
CA PRO A 93 -2.35 -13.59 -3.70
C PRO A 93 -3.02 -12.38 -4.38
N GLY A 94 -2.21 -11.43 -4.85
CA GLY A 94 -2.71 -10.24 -5.56
C GLY A 94 -3.19 -9.10 -4.65
N CYS A 95 -3.10 -9.26 -3.33
CA CYS A 95 -3.38 -8.18 -2.40
C CYS A 95 -2.32 -7.08 -2.52
N THR A 96 -2.75 -5.84 -2.75
CA THR A 96 -1.83 -4.72 -2.98
C THR A 96 -1.18 -4.15 -1.72
N HIS A 97 -1.49 -4.65 -0.51
CA HIS A 97 -0.76 -4.30 0.72
C HIS A 97 0.76 -4.44 0.55
N GLY A 98 1.21 -5.53 -0.09
CA GLY A 98 2.63 -5.78 -0.33
C GLY A 98 3.28 -4.74 -1.25
N VAL A 99 2.54 -4.20 -2.23
CA VAL A 99 3.01 -3.07 -3.05
C VAL A 99 3.18 -1.84 -2.16
N VAL A 100 2.20 -1.51 -1.31
CA VAL A 100 2.28 -0.36 -0.41
C VAL A 100 3.45 -0.49 0.58
N HIS A 101 3.64 -1.68 1.17
CA HIS A 101 4.79 -1.95 2.06
C HIS A 101 6.11 -1.66 1.36
N ARG A 102 6.24 -2.15 0.12
CA ARG A 102 7.42 -1.89 -0.69
C ARG A 102 7.62 -0.41 -0.95
N LEU A 103 6.57 0.34 -1.29
CA LEU A 103 6.68 1.77 -1.54
C LEU A 103 7.12 2.56 -0.30
N VAL A 104 6.62 2.18 0.88
CA VAL A 104 7.10 2.73 2.16
C VAL A 104 8.59 2.42 2.34
N ALA A 105 8.99 1.16 2.18
CA ALA A 105 10.39 0.74 2.34
C ALA A 105 11.34 1.43 1.35
N GLU A 106 10.99 1.48 0.06
CA GLU A 106 11.75 2.23 -0.95
C GLU A 106 11.90 3.71 -0.60
N SER A 107 10.86 4.32 -0.02
CA SER A 107 10.90 5.73 0.38
C SER A 107 11.82 5.95 1.58
N LEU A 108 11.82 5.03 2.56
CA LEU A 108 12.71 5.09 3.71
C LEU A 108 14.17 4.91 3.31
N ASP A 109 14.46 3.96 2.42
CA ASP A 109 15.81 3.70 1.91
C ASP A 109 16.34 4.90 1.11
N GLU A 110 15.56 5.42 0.17
CA GLU A 110 15.96 6.57 -0.66
C GLU A 110 16.17 7.87 0.12
N LEU A 111 15.54 8.00 1.29
CA LEU A 111 15.69 9.17 2.17
C LEU A 111 16.70 8.94 3.30
N GLY A 112 17.29 7.74 3.41
CA GLY A 112 18.21 7.39 4.50
C GLY A 112 17.55 7.43 5.88
N LEU A 113 16.27 7.07 5.98
CA LEU A 113 15.47 7.21 7.21
C LEU A 113 15.34 5.92 8.02
N ARG A 114 15.71 4.76 7.45
CA ARG A 114 15.49 3.42 8.04
C ARG A 114 15.93 3.33 9.50
N GLU A 115 17.16 3.74 9.79
CA GLU A 115 17.80 3.62 11.12
C GLU A 115 17.18 4.48 12.23
N ARG A 116 16.29 5.41 11.87
CA ARG A 116 15.57 6.26 12.84
C ARG A 116 14.06 6.26 12.60
N THR A 117 13.53 5.17 12.05
CA THR A 117 12.10 5.02 11.79
C THR A 117 11.45 4.06 12.78
N VAL A 118 10.30 4.45 13.33
CA VAL A 118 9.39 3.57 14.06
C VAL A 118 8.06 3.47 13.30
N GLY A 119 7.69 2.26 12.92
CA GLY A 119 6.36 1.98 12.37
C GLY A 119 5.35 1.61 13.46
N ILE A 120 4.09 1.95 13.26
CA ILE A 120 2.98 1.51 14.12
C ILE A 120 2.10 0.55 13.33
N ALA A 121 2.08 -0.71 13.76
CA ALA A 121 1.23 -1.74 13.18
C ALA A 121 -0.22 -1.57 13.70
N PRO A 122 -1.24 -1.67 12.82
CA PRO A 122 -2.64 -1.60 13.21
C PRO A 122 -3.16 -2.97 13.61
N VAL A 123 -4.32 -3.04 14.25
CA VAL A 123 -5.11 -4.28 14.22
C VAL A 123 -5.83 -4.38 12.86
N GLY A 124 -5.64 -5.49 12.15
CA GLY A 124 -6.16 -5.71 10.81
C GLY A 124 -5.17 -6.46 9.93
N CYS A 125 -5.41 -6.53 8.62
CA CYS A 125 -4.53 -7.29 7.69
C CYS A 125 -3.05 -6.96 7.87
N ALA A 126 -2.69 -5.72 8.20
CA ALA A 126 -1.30 -5.33 8.37
C ALA A 126 -0.73 -5.51 9.79
N VAL A 127 -1.41 -6.22 10.70
CA VAL A 127 -0.95 -6.39 12.09
C VAL A 127 0.47 -6.95 12.17
N LEU A 128 0.82 -7.89 11.29
CA LEU A 128 2.15 -8.49 11.24
C LEU A 128 3.18 -7.63 10.48
N ALA A 129 2.92 -6.34 10.22
CA ALA A 129 3.85 -5.45 9.52
C ALA A 129 5.23 -5.40 10.20
N TYR A 130 5.28 -5.54 11.53
CA TYR A 130 6.51 -5.60 12.30
C TYR A 130 7.42 -6.78 11.94
N ASN A 131 6.90 -7.84 11.31
CA ASN A 131 7.72 -8.95 10.81
C ASN A 131 8.31 -8.65 9.42
N TYR A 132 7.82 -7.63 8.71
CA TYR A 132 8.11 -7.40 7.30
C TYR A 132 8.99 -6.19 7.05
N PHE A 133 8.97 -5.20 7.94
CA PHE A 133 9.85 -4.03 7.87
C PHE A 133 11.10 -4.26 8.71
N ASN A 134 12.23 -3.77 8.19
CA ASN A 134 13.53 -3.82 8.83
C ASN A 134 13.83 -2.49 9.54
N CYS A 135 12.93 -2.10 10.45
CA CYS A 135 13.04 -0.98 11.36
C CYS A 135 12.19 -1.26 12.60
N ASP A 136 12.31 -0.44 13.64
CA ASP A 136 11.55 -0.61 14.87
C ASP A 136 10.04 -0.52 14.61
N PHE A 137 9.26 -1.35 15.31
CA PHE A 137 7.81 -1.32 15.21
C PHE A 137 7.15 -1.46 16.58
N GLN A 138 5.97 -0.85 16.71
CA GLN A 138 5.06 -1.04 17.85
C GLN A 138 3.70 -1.49 17.34
N GLU A 139 3.10 -2.48 17.99
CA GLU A 139 1.72 -2.86 17.76
C GLU A 139 0.80 -2.01 18.63
N ALA A 140 -0.13 -1.30 18.01
CA ALA A 140 -1.13 -0.52 18.74
C ALA A 140 -2.41 -1.34 18.95
N ALA A 141 -3.12 -1.08 20.05
CA ALA A 141 -4.50 -1.51 20.19
C ALA A 141 -5.35 -0.95 19.02
N HIS A 142 -6.42 -1.66 18.66
CA HIS A 142 -7.22 -1.31 17.49
C HIS A 142 -7.71 0.14 17.53
N GLY A 143 -7.41 0.91 16.48
CA GLY A 143 -7.74 2.32 16.32
C GLY A 143 -6.85 3.29 17.10
N ARG A 144 -5.83 2.80 17.83
CA ARG A 144 -4.95 3.64 18.67
C ARG A 144 -3.61 3.96 18.02
N ALA A 145 -3.39 3.57 16.77
CA ALA A 145 -2.14 3.89 16.07
C ALA A 145 -1.79 5.39 16.04
N PRO A 146 -2.74 6.33 15.82
CA PRO A 146 -2.45 7.77 15.88
C PRO A 146 -2.04 8.24 17.29
N ALA A 147 -2.62 7.65 18.34
CA ALA A 147 -2.28 7.98 19.73
C ALA A 147 -0.86 7.51 20.09
N PHE A 148 -0.50 6.28 19.70
CA PHE A 148 0.87 5.76 19.84
C PHE A 148 1.87 6.63 19.08
N ALA A 149 1.59 6.94 17.81
CA ALA A 149 2.45 7.78 16.99
C ALA A 149 2.65 9.18 17.60
N THR A 150 1.58 9.77 18.13
CA THR A 150 1.63 11.04 18.87
C THR A 150 2.58 10.96 20.05
N GLY A 151 2.45 9.94 20.91
CA GLY A 151 3.29 9.77 22.09
C GLY A 151 4.77 9.65 21.72
N ILE A 152 5.09 8.76 20.78
CA ILE A 152 6.46 8.54 20.31
C ILE A 152 7.04 9.82 19.73
N LYS A 153 6.28 10.51 18.85
CA LYS A 153 6.78 11.72 18.19
C LYS A 153 7.01 12.88 19.16
N ARG A 154 6.21 12.99 20.22
CA ARG A 154 6.41 14.03 21.25
C ARG A 154 7.59 13.74 22.18
N VAL A 155 7.87 12.47 22.46
CA VAL A 155 9.00 12.05 23.29
C VAL A 155 10.31 12.08 22.49
N ARG A 156 10.27 11.70 21.22
CA ARG A 156 11.41 11.68 20.28
C ARG A 156 11.06 12.42 18.98
N PRO A 157 11.15 13.76 18.95
CA PRO A 157 10.77 14.56 17.79
C PRO A 157 11.64 14.33 16.55
N GLU A 158 12.86 13.84 16.72
CA GLU A 158 13.87 13.62 15.67
C GLU A 158 13.67 12.34 14.84
N ILE A 159 12.97 11.35 15.40
CA ILE A 159 12.73 10.08 14.69
C ILE A 159 11.54 10.21 13.74
N ILE A 160 11.55 9.38 12.71
CA ILE A 160 10.44 9.23 11.78
C ILE A 160 9.44 8.24 12.38
N VAL A 161 8.18 8.63 12.41
CA VAL A 161 7.08 7.78 12.87
C VAL A 161 6.07 7.66 11.74
N PHE A 162 5.64 6.44 11.44
CA PHE A 162 4.50 6.25 10.55
C PHE A 162 3.49 5.26 11.10
N THR A 163 2.21 5.54 10.88
CA THR A 163 1.15 4.55 11.08
C THR A 163 0.82 3.90 9.75
N TYR A 164 0.54 2.60 9.78
CA TYR A 164 -0.04 1.88 8.66
C TYR A 164 -1.41 1.42 9.11
N GLN A 165 -2.51 1.84 8.47
CA GLN A 165 -3.86 1.56 8.98
C GLN A 165 -4.81 1.17 7.85
N GLY A 166 -5.75 0.27 8.14
CA GLY A 166 -6.84 -0.10 7.22
C GLY A 166 -8.16 0.56 7.59
N ASP A 167 -9.22 0.28 6.82
CA ASP A 167 -10.54 0.91 6.98
C ASP A 167 -11.13 0.81 8.39
N GLY A 168 -11.12 -0.38 8.98
CA GLY A 168 -11.66 -0.57 10.34
C GLY A 168 -10.86 0.16 11.41
N ASP A 169 -9.53 0.16 11.28
CA ASP A 169 -8.65 0.79 12.26
C ASP A 169 -8.74 2.32 12.20
N LEU A 170 -8.71 2.90 11.00
CA LEU A 170 -8.65 4.35 10.83
C LEU A 170 -10.02 5.01 10.66
N ALA A 171 -10.86 4.50 9.77
CA ALA A 171 -12.11 5.15 9.39
C ALA A 171 -13.29 4.76 10.30
N SER A 172 -13.13 3.72 11.13
CA SER A 172 -14.14 3.29 12.12
C SER A 172 -13.67 3.55 13.55
N ILE A 173 -13.10 2.54 14.22
CA ILE A 173 -12.84 2.60 15.67
C ILE A 173 -11.80 3.66 16.06
N GLY A 174 -10.88 4.01 15.15
CA GLY A 174 -9.89 5.07 15.30
C GLY A 174 -10.28 6.41 14.66
N GLY A 175 -11.52 6.58 14.19
CA GLY A 175 -11.94 7.78 13.44
C GLY A 175 -11.67 9.09 14.19
N ASN A 176 -12.02 9.15 15.47
CA ASN A 176 -11.75 10.35 16.29
C ASN A 176 -10.25 10.56 16.54
N GLU A 177 -9.47 9.49 16.66
CA GLU A 177 -8.03 9.57 16.91
C GLU A 177 -7.30 10.24 15.75
N ILE A 178 -7.61 9.82 14.51
CA ILE A 178 -6.98 10.39 13.32
C ILE A 178 -7.41 11.85 13.09
N ILE A 179 -8.69 12.18 13.32
CA ILE A 179 -9.20 13.55 13.23
C ILE A 179 -8.43 14.47 14.18
N HIS A 180 -8.28 14.07 15.44
CA HIS A 180 -7.60 14.89 16.43
C HIS A 180 -6.08 14.95 16.21
N ALA A 181 -5.43 13.87 15.78
CA ALA A 181 -4.01 13.90 15.44
C ALA A 181 -3.72 14.85 14.26
N ALA A 182 -4.56 14.80 13.22
CA ALA A 182 -4.47 15.71 12.09
C ALA A 182 -4.72 17.17 12.51
N ASN A 183 -5.75 17.43 13.33
CA ASN A 183 -6.07 18.77 13.80
C ASN A 183 -4.96 19.36 14.71
N ARG A 184 -4.29 18.54 15.52
CA ARG A 184 -3.12 18.98 16.30
C ARG A 184 -1.86 19.20 15.43
N GLY A 185 -1.84 18.70 14.19
CA GLY A 185 -0.70 18.81 13.30
C GLY A 185 0.49 17.97 13.77
N GLU A 186 0.23 16.82 14.39
CA GLU A 186 1.26 15.90 14.88
C GLU A 186 2.21 15.52 13.74
N LYS A 187 3.52 15.64 13.96
CA LYS A 187 4.53 15.51 12.89
C LYS A 187 4.86 14.04 12.59
N PHE A 188 3.86 13.23 12.25
CA PHE A 188 4.03 11.87 11.76
C PHE A 188 3.30 11.65 10.44
N THR A 189 3.60 10.53 9.78
CA THR A 189 3.02 10.15 8.49
C THR A 189 2.01 9.03 8.66
N VAL A 190 0.85 9.13 8.03
CA VAL A 190 -0.19 8.10 8.03
C VAL A 190 -0.31 7.50 6.65
N ILE A 191 -0.20 6.18 6.58
CA ILE A 191 -0.48 5.38 5.38
C ILE A 191 -1.82 4.68 5.60
N PHE A 192 -2.87 5.24 5.01
CA PHE A 192 -4.22 4.69 5.10
C PHE A 192 -4.51 3.81 3.89
N VAL A 193 -4.71 2.51 4.10
CA VAL A 193 -5.05 1.57 3.04
C VAL A 193 -6.55 1.40 2.99
N ASN A 194 -7.17 1.95 1.95
CA ASN A 194 -8.61 1.84 1.70
C ASN A 194 -8.85 0.71 0.69
N ASN A 195 -9.38 -0.41 1.17
CA ASN A 195 -9.85 -1.52 0.34
C ASN A 195 -11.37 -1.74 0.46
N ALA A 196 -12.08 -0.75 1.01
CA ALA A 196 -13.53 -0.72 1.12
C ALA A 196 -14.16 -1.87 1.94
N VAL A 197 -13.39 -2.63 2.72
CA VAL A 197 -13.90 -3.74 3.56
C VAL A 197 -13.05 -3.95 4.82
N TYR A 198 -13.57 -4.65 5.82
CA TYR A 198 -12.73 -5.15 6.92
C TYR A 198 -12.06 -6.46 6.48
N GLY A 199 -10.87 -6.33 5.89
CA GLY A 199 -10.23 -7.45 5.21
C GLY A 199 -9.89 -8.65 6.11
N MET A 200 -9.43 -8.40 7.34
CA MET A 200 -9.00 -9.47 8.25
C MET A 200 -10.17 -10.26 8.83
N THR A 201 -11.31 -9.62 9.07
CA THR A 201 -12.49 -10.22 9.70
C THR A 201 -13.45 -10.83 8.67
N GLY A 202 -12.92 -11.24 7.51
CA GLY A 202 -13.68 -11.89 6.46
C GLY A 202 -14.50 -10.93 5.60
N GLY A 203 -14.06 -9.68 5.41
CA GLY A 203 -14.65 -8.79 4.42
C GLY A 203 -15.99 -8.18 4.84
N GLN A 204 -16.10 -7.75 6.10
CA GLN A 204 -17.30 -7.07 6.60
C GLN A 204 -17.42 -5.66 5.99
N MET A 205 -18.62 -5.09 6.05
CA MET A 205 -18.88 -3.71 5.62
C MET A 205 -18.02 -2.73 6.42
N ALA A 206 -17.27 -1.91 5.71
CA ALA A 206 -16.46 -0.82 6.22
C ALA A 206 -17.15 0.54 6.04
N PRO A 207 -16.70 1.60 6.74
CA PRO A 207 -17.16 2.96 6.51
C PRO A 207 -16.93 3.44 5.07
N THR A 208 -15.97 2.85 4.36
CA THR A 208 -15.58 3.15 2.98
C THR A 208 -16.19 2.19 1.94
N THR A 209 -16.99 1.20 2.35
CA THR A 209 -17.71 0.31 1.41
C THR A 209 -18.61 1.11 0.48
N LEU A 210 -18.53 0.88 -0.83
CA LEU A 210 -19.29 1.60 -1.84
C LEU A 210 -20.79 1.28 -1.82
N PRO A 211 -21.67 2.15 -2.34
CA PRO A 211 -23.09 1.85 -2.51
C PRO A 211 -23.27 0.55 -3.31
N LYS A 212 -24.22 -0.30 -2.90
CA LYS A 212 -24.50 -1.60 -3.52
C LYS A 212 -23.34 -2.62 -3.51
N GLN A 213 -22.17 -2.28 -2.96
CA GLN A 213 -21.08 -3.26 -2.82
C GLN A 213 -21.47 -4.32 -1.80
N VAL A 214 -21.45 -5.59 -2.24
CA VAL A 214 -21.74 -6.75 -1.41
C VAL A 214 -20.56 -7.02 -0.47
N THR A 215 -20.87 -7.28 0.80
CA THR A 215 -19.91 -7.68 1.83
C THR A 215 -20.53 -8.78 2.68
N THR A 216 -19.76 -9.43 3.56
CA THR A 216 -20.29 -10.52 4.40
C THR A 216 -21.40 -10.06 5.36
N THR A 217 -21.40 -8.79 5.77
CA THR A 217 -22.43 -8.21 6.64
C THR A 217 -23.44 -7.35 5.88
N SER A 218 -23.30 -7.20 4.57
CA SER A 218 -24.26 -6.53 3.68
C SER A 218 -24.48 -7.36 2.41
N PRO A 219 -25.13 -8.53 2.50
CA PRO A 219 -25.28 -9.47 1.38
C PRO A 219 -26.11 -8.91 0.22
N GLY A 220 -27.02 -7.96 0.49
CA GLY A 220 -27.76 -7.21 -0.55
C GLY A 220 -27.01 -5.98 -1.09
N GLY A 221 -25.76 -5.78 -0.68
CA GLY A 221 -25.01 -4.55 -0.93
C GLY A 221 -25.22 -3.49 0.15
N ARG A 222 -24.32 -2.49 0.21
CA ARG A 222 -24.53 -1.33 1.09
C ARG A 222 -25.78 -0.54 0.69
N ASP A 223 -26.69 -0.41 1.64
CA ASP A 223 -27.86 0.47 1.57
C ASP A 223 -27.51 1.82 2.20
N VAL A 224 -27.37 2.85 1.37
CA VAL A 224 -26.94 4.19 1.81
C VAL A 224 -28.00 4.93 2.61
N GLU A 225 -29.29 4.58 2.47
CA GLU A 225 -30.37 5.19 3.25
C GLU A 225 -30.35 4.69 4.70
N LYS A 226 -29.92 3.44 4.91
CA LYS A 226 -29.83 2.83 6.25
C LYS A 226 -28.49 3.08 6.94
N THR A 227 -27.41 3.13 6.17
CA THR A 227 -26.03 3.09 6.70
C THR A 227 -25.20 4.33 6.34
N GLY A 228 -25.80 5.29 5.64
CA GLY A 228 -25.13 6.49 5.16
C GLY A 228 -24.26 6.25 3.92
N TRP A 229 -23.66 7.32 3.41
CA TRP A 229 -22.72 7.25 2.29
C TRP A 229 -21.30 6.86 2.76
N PRO A 230 -20.49 6.23 1.89
CA PRO A 230 -19.12 5.88 2.22
C PRO A 230 -18.28 7.10 2.64
N MET A 231 -17.44 6.95 3.66
CA MET A 231 -16.67 8.07 4.21
C MET A 231 -15.51 8.48 3.29
N ARG A 232 -15.48 9.76 2.94
CA ARG A 232 -14.40 10.40 2.18
C ARG A 232 -13.35 10.99 3.13
N VAL A 233 -12.50 10.11 3.66
CA VAL A 233 -11.59 10.44 4.78
C VAL A 233 -10.59 11.53 4.40
N ALA A 234 -9.95 11.46 3.23
CA ALA A 234 -9.00 12.49 2.78
C ALA A 234 -9.67 13.88 2.74
N GLU A 235 -10.86 13.97 2.17
CA GLU A 235 -11.64 15.21 2.08
C GLU A 235 -12.05 15.72 3.45
N MET A 236 -12.52 14.82 4.34
CA MET A 236 -12.90 15.15 5.71
C MET A 236 -11.71 15.72 6.50
N LEU A 237 -10.51 15.14 6.36
CA LEU A 237 -9.31 15.66 7.02
C LEU A 237 -8.80 16.95 6.38
N ALA A 238 -9.01 17.14 5.07
CA ALA A 238 -8.59 18.33 4.35
C ALA A 238 -9.34 19.61 4.76
N THR A 239 -10.51 19.49 5.38
CA THR A 239 -11.25 20.66 5.91
C THR A 239 -10.63 21.28 7.15
N GLN A 240 -9.75 20.56 7.86
CA GLN A 240 -9.10 21.07 9.07
C GLN A 240 -8.20 22.26 8.72
N ARG A 241 -8.09 23.25 9.62
CA ARG A 241 -7.27 24.45 9.36
C ARG A 241 -5.77 24.16 9.43
N THR A 242 -5.34 23.32 10.37
CA THR A 242 -3.92 23.06 10.65
C THR A 242 -3.14 22.59 9.39
N PRO A 243 -1.96 23.16 9.10
CA PRO A 243 -1.17 22.79 7.93
C PRO A 243 -0.87 21.29 7.88
N GLY A 244 -1.07 20.69 6.72
CA GLY A 244 -0.97 19.25 6.51
C GLY A 244 -0.74 18.90 5.05
N TYR A 245 -0.18 17.71 4.81
CA TYR A 245 -0.16 17.08 3.50
C TYR A 245 -1.19 15.97 3.47
N ILE A 246 -2.17 16.06 2.56
CA ILE A 246 -3.24 15.07 2.44
C ILE A 246 -3.36 14.71 0.96
N ALA A 247 -3.13 13.44 0.64
CA ALA A 247 -3.19 12.93 -0.71
C ALA A 247 -3.93 11.58 -0.77
N ARG A 248 -4.58 11.33 -1.91
CA ARG A 248 -5.09 10.00 -2.27
C ARG A 248 -4.40 9.50 -3.54
N VAL A 249 -3.92 8.26 -3.48
CA VAL A 249 -3.25 7.56 -4.57
C VAL A 249 -3.84 6.16 -4.74
N ALA A 250 -3.44 5.45 -5.80
CA ALA A 250 -3.81 4.05 -6.01
C ALA A 250 -2.58 3.24 -6.42
N VAL A 251 -2.67 1.91 -6.32
CA VAL A 251 -1.54 1.01 -6.64
C VAL A 251 -1.91 -0.11 -7.62
N HIS A 252 -3.02 0.03 -8.33
CA HIS A 252 -3.58 -1.02 -9.19
C HIS A 252 -2.86 -1.19 -10.55
N ARG A 253 -2.12 -0.18 -11.04
CA ARG A 253 -1.28 -0.28 -12.26
C ARG A 253 0.08 0.38 -12.07
N PRO A 254 1.11 0.05 -12.88
CA PRO A 254 2.44 0.64 -12.77
C PRO A 254 2.49 2.17 -12.75
N LYS A 255 1.65 2.85 -13.54
CA LYS A 255 1.53 4.32 -13.54
C LYS A 255 1.13 4.85 -12.17
N PHE A 256 0.10 4.26 -11.56
CA PHE A 256 -0.40 4.67 -10.24
C PHE A 256 0.57 4.29 -9.12
N VAL A 257 1.24 3.14 -9.21
CA VAL A 257 2.31 2.75 -8.27
C VAL A 257 3.43 3.79 -8.23
N LYS A 258 3.84 4.33 -9.40
CA LYS A 258 4.83 5.40 -9.47
C LYS A 258 4.34 6.69 -8.78
N ALA A 259 3.09 7.09 -9.02
CA ALA A 259 2.50 8.26 -8.36
C ALA A 259 2.38 8.06 -6.84
N ALA A 260 1.97 6.86 -6.40
CA ALA A 260 1.90 6.50 -5.00
C ALA A 260 3.28 6.58 -4.31
N LYS A 261 4.34 6.11 -4.97
CA LYS A 261 5.71 6.26 -4.47
C LYS A 261 6.08 7.72 -4.23
N GLN A 262 5.75 8.59 -5.18
CA GLN A 262 6.04 10.02 -5.09
C GLN A 262 5.30 10.66 -3.91
N ALA A 263 4.01 10.36 -3.73
CA ALA A 263 3.23 10.88 -2.60
C ALA A 263 3.73 10.38 -1.24
N ILE A 264 4.03 9.08 -1.12
CA ILE A 264 4.58 8.49 0.11
C ILE A 264 5.94 9.10 0.45
N LYS A 265 6.85 9.20 -0.53
CA LYS A 265 8.16 9.84 -0.33
C LYS A 265 8.00 11.30 0.09
N LYS A 266 7.11 12.07 -0.55
CA LYS A 266 6.81 13.47 -0.21
C LYS A 266 6.30 13.60 1.24
N ALA A 267 5.42 12.69 1.68
CA ALA A 267 4.94 12.65 3.06
C ALA A 267 6.08 12.41 4.07
N PHE A 268 7.00 11.48 3.79
CA PHE A 268 8.17 11.26 4.64
C PHE A 268 9.16 12.44 4.61
N THR A 269 9.34 13.08 3.45
CA THR A 269 10.15 14.31 3.34
C THR A 269 9.58 15.42 4.22
N TYR A 270 8.27 15.71 4.15
CA TYR A 270 7.66 16.73 4.98
C TYR A 270 7.74 16.42 6.48
N GLN A 271 7.64 15.15 6.85
CA GLN A 271 7.89 14.77 8.24
C GLN A 271 9.35 15.00 8.64
N ASN A 272 10.30 14.58 7.81
CA ASN A 272 11.73 14.73 8.05
C ASN A 272 12.14 16.19 8.23
N GLU A 273 11.52 17.09 7.47
CA GLU A 273 11.70 18.54 7.57
C GLU A 273 10.94 19.17 8.75
N GLY A 274 10.20 18.38 9.54
CA GLY A 274 9.37 18.88 10.64
C GLY A 274 8.16 19.73 10.18
N LYS A 275 7.81 19.68 8.89
CA LYS A 275 6.91 20.64 8.24
C LYS A 275 5.46 20.44 8.68
N CYS A 276 4.90 19.24 8.54
CA CYS A 276 3.47 19.02 8.77
C CYS A 276 3.09 17.57 9.10
N PHE A 277 1.87 17.40 9.63
CA PHE A 277 1.20 16.11 9.61
C PHE A 277 0.98 15.67 8.16
N SER A 278 1.23 14.40 7.86
CA SER A 278 1.07 13.88 6.51
C SER A 278 0.16 12.66 6.49
N PHE A 279 -0.75 12.60 5.53
CA PHE A 279 -1.71 11.53 5.32
C PHE A 279 -1.75 11.14 3.86
N VAL A 280 -1.55 9.86 3.59
CA VAL A 280 -1.63 9.27 2.25
C VAL A 280 -2.65 8.14 2.27
N GLU A 281 -3.82 8.38 1.69
CA GLU A 281 -4.80 7.35 1.41
C GLU A 281 -4.40 6.59 0.14
N VAL A 282 -4.35 5.27 0.23
CA VAL A 282 -3.97 4.37 -0.85
C VAL A 282 -5.13 3.46 -1.17
N LEU A 283 -5.76 3.67 -2.32
CA LEU A 283 -6.75 2.74 -2.84
C LEU A 283 -6.08 1.41 -3.19
N SER A 284 -6.59 0.35 -2.59
CA SER A 284 -5.98 -0.97 -2.56
C SER A 284 -7.03 -2.05 -2.87
N THR A 285 -6.59 -3.17 -3.43
CA THR A 285 -7.47 -4.29 -3.75
C THR A 285 -7.58 -5.31 -2.61
N CYS A 286 -8.74 -5.96 -2.53
CA CYS A 286 -8.95 -7.12 -1.67
C CYS A 286 -9.53 -8.30 -2.46
N PRO A 287 -8.75 -8.98 -3.33
CA PRO A 287 -9.26 -10.01 -4.25
C PRO A 287 -10.10 -11.09 -3.54
N THR A 288 -9.61 -11.58 -2.40
CA THR A 288 -10.26 -12.62 -1.60
C THR A 288 -11.64 -12.20 -1.11
N ASN A 289 -11.75 -11.06 -0.43
CA ASN A 289 -13.02 -10.64 0.17
C ASN A 289 -13.98 -9.99 -0.82
N TRP A 290 -13.48 -9.50 -1.95
CA TRP A 290 -14.34 -9.06 -3.06
C TRP A 290 -14.84 -10.23 -3.92
N GLY A 291 -14.30 -11.45 -3.71
CA GLY A 291 -14.64 -12.61 -4.53
C GLY A 291 -14.20 -12.47 -5.99
N LEU A 292 -13.16 -11.69 -6.25
CA LEU A 292 -12.67 -11.38 -7.60
C LEU A 292 -11.27 -11.98 -7.83
N PRO A 293 -11.01 -12.54 -9.02
CA PRO A 293 -9.65 -12.86 -9.42
C PRO A 293 -8.74 -11.61 -9.33
N PRO A 294 -7.44 -11.76 -9.00
CA PRO A 294 -6.55 -10.62 -8.78
C PRO A 294 -6.56 -9.55 -9.88
N LEU A 295 -6.53 -9.94 -11.15
CA LEU A 295 -6.58 -8.99 -12.28
C LEU A 295 -7.91 -8.25 -12.35
N LYS A 296 -9.04 -8.95 -12.10
CA LYS A 296 -10.37 -8.36 -12.07
C LYS A 296 -10.58 -7.44 -10.88
N ALA A 297 -9.93 -7.70 -9.76
CA ALA A 297 -9.94 -6.78 -8.62
C ALA A 297 -9.26 -5.44 -8.97
N LEU A 298 -8.21 -5.44 -9.81
CA LEU A 298 -7.59 -4.20 -10.27
C LEU A 298 -8.53 -3.39 -11.18
N ASP A 299 -9.22 -4.08 -12.11
CA ASP A 299 -10.23 -3.48 -12.99
C ASP A 299 -11.37 -2.88 -12.15
N TRP A 300 -11.89 -3.64 -11.18
CA TRP A 300 -12.98 -3.22 -10.31
C TRP A 300 -12.63 -1.98 -9.49
N LEU A 301 -11.41 -1.91 -8.94
CA LEU A 301 -10.94 -0.71 -8.22
C LEU A 301 -10.95 0.52 -9.14
N GLU A 302 -10.46 0.37 -10.37
CA GLU A 302 -10.39 1.44 -11.36
C GLU A 302 -11.80 1.94 -11.76
N GLU A 303 -12.73 1.02 -11.97
CA GLU A 303 -14.10 1.30 -12.41
C GLU A 303 -15.03 1.79 -11.30
N ASN A 304 -14.80 1.38 -10.05
CA ASN A 304 -15.78 1.60 -8.96
C ASN A 304 -15.22 2.48 -7.84
N MET A 305 -13.97 2.25 -7.40
CA MET A 305 -13.40 3.02 -6.28
C MET A 305 -12.92 4.39 -6.73
N ILE A 306 -12.17 4.49 -7.84
CA ILE A 306 -11.61 5.79 -8.29
C ILE A 306 -12.69 6.85 -8.56
N PRO A 307 -13.84 6.53 -9.21
CA PRO A 307 -14.89 7.53 -9.43
C PRO A 307 -15.46 8.11 -8.13
N TYR A 308 -15.55 7.30 -7.07
CA TYR A 308 -16.06 7.76 -5.78
C TYR A 308 -14.97 8.42 -4.91
N TYR A 309 -13.76 7.88 -4.99
CA TYR A 309 -12.57 8.32 -4.27
C TYR A 309 -11.53 8.91 -5.24
N PRO A 310 -11.74 10.17 -5.71
CA PRO A 310 -10.86 10.77 -6.71
C PRO A 310 -9.42 10.84 -6.19
N LEU A 311 -8.46 10.57 -7.07
CA LEU A 311 -7.04 10.65 -6.76
C LEU A 311 -6.54 12.10 -6.83
N GLY A 312 -5.55 12.44 -6.02
CA GLY A 312 -4.95 13.77 -6.04
C GLY A 312 -4.40 14.23 -4.68
N GLU A 313 -3.82 15.43 -4.67
CA GLU A 313 -3.46 16.14 -3.45
C GLU A 313 -4.63 17.04 -3.05
N PHE A 314 -5.16 16.84 -1.84
CA PHE A 314 -6.30 17.60 -1.29
C PHE A 314 -5.84 18.75 -0.42
N LYS A 315 -4.66 18.61 0.20
CA LYS A 315 -4.04 19.63 1.02
C LYS A 315 -2.53 19.55 0.90
N THR A 316 -1.88 20.70 0.76
CA THR A 316 -0.42 20.83 0.85
C THR A 316 -0.09 21.90 1.89
N PRO A 317 1.05 21.80 2.59
CA PRO A 317 1.41 22.78 3.61
C PRO A 317 1.63 24.19 3.05
N ASP A 318 1.89 24.31 1.74
CA ASP A 318 2.11 25.59 1.06
C ASP A 318 0.81 26.26 0.59
N ALA A 319 -0.32 25.55 0.62
CA ALA A 319 -1.65 26.05 0.25
C ALA A 319 -2.63 26.12 1.43
N ALA A 320 -2.15 25.86 2.65
CA ALA A 320 -2.93 25.69 3.88
C ALA A 320 -3.01 26.96 4.75
#